data_AF-A0A848X7J5-F1
#
_entry.id   AF-A0A848X7J5-F1
#
_cell.length_a   1.000
_cell.length_b   1.000
_cell.length_c   1.000
_cell.angle_alpha   90.00
_cell.angle_beta   90.00
_cell.angle_gamma   90.00
#
_symmetry.space_group_name_H-M   'P 1'
#
loop_
_entity.id
_entity.type
_entity.pdbx_description
1 polymer ?
#
loop_
_entity_poly.entity_id
_entity_poly.type
_entity_poly.pdbx_seq_one_letter_code
_entity_poly.pdbx_strand_id
1 'polypeptide(L)'
;MKPDELAEALVQRGFILSDAEPRPPGPPDRPWYVSLVLGASGWLASLSGFVFVMLLFEPDSTGDFVVGGLLLLGSGYGLYVADREGAFFEQLALALSLAGQLLLIWAVGESTESAAAAAGFAALMCSALVFALPNHFARTLSALFACIAWALAVRLTWWGEDALWDQRVAVPLAPALVAWALIWLPVAFGVHHLIGREARWMATKANRIARPAITGLLVALSIGTWTSEPFAALSFWVPTEVATSWLSLWPLLGVAAALFAALSAYRLQSRALIGVAIAGALLHVVHFYYLLGVRLVVKSYIMLAVGVLLVLAARHMAGRLEHEATR
;
A
#
# COMPACT_ATOMS: atom_id res chain seq x y z
N MET A 1 -34.43 0.02 11.73
CA MET A 1 -34.68 1.33 12.32
C MET A 1 -34.43 2.35 11.23
N LYS A 2 -35.48 3.07 10.83
CA LYS A 2 -35.36 4.08 9.79
C LYS A 2 -34.51 5.24 10.31
N PRO A 3 -33.82 6.02 9.44
CA PRO A 3 -32.98 7.14 9.86
C PRO A 3 -33.71 8.11 10.80
N ASP A 4 -34.99 8.32 10.54
CA ASP A 4 -35.85 9.24 11.29
C ASP A 4 -36.13 8.73 12.72
N GLU A 5 -36.39 7.42 12.88
CA GLU A 5 -36.57 6.79 14.20
C GLU A 5 -35.30 6.84 15.04
N LEU A 6 -34.12 6.78 14.40
CA LEU A 6 -32.83 6.91 15.06
C LEU A 6 -32.53 8.34 15.49
N ALA A 7 -32.85 9.32 14.65
CA ALA A 7 -32.73 10.71 15.00
C ALA A 7 -33.61 11.05 16.22
N GLU A 8 -34.88 10.64 16.22
CA GLU A 8 -35.78 10.83 17.36
C GLU A 8 -35.27 10.15 18.65
N ALA A 9 -34.76 8.91 18.55
CA ALA A 9 -34.21 8.21 19.70
C ALA A 9 -32.94 8.88 20.27
N LEU A 10 -32.14 9.54 19.43
CA LEU A 10 -30.94 10.27 19.85
C LEU A 10 -31.29 11.64 20.46
N VAL A 11 -32.31 12.32 19.94
CA VAL A 11 -32.87 13.55 20.53
C VAL A 11 -33.49 13.25 21.89
N GLN A 12 -34.32 12.19 22.01
CA GLN A 12 -34.91 11.77 23.29
C GLN A 12 -33.86 11.43 24.37
N ARG A 13 -32.70 10.92 23.96
CA ARG A 13 -31.59 10.59 24.86
C ARG A 13 -30.66 11.77 25.15
N GLY A 14 -30.95 12.96 24.61
CA GLY A 14 -30.17 14.17 24.83
C GLY A 14 -28.81 14.19 24.14
N PHE A 15 -28.58 13.30 23.16
CA PHE A 15 -27.33 13.27 22.40
C PHE A 15 -27.30 14.30 21.26
N ILE A 16 -28.47 14.80 20.83
CA ILE A 16 -28.62 15.78 19.75
C ILE A 16 -29.65 16.82 20.19
N LEU A 17 -29.40 18.11 19.89
CA LEU A 17 -30.36 19.19 20.12
C LEU A 17 -31.59 19.01 19.22
N SER A 18 -32.78 19.23 19.76
CA SER A 18 -34.06 19.05 19.07
C SER A 18 -34.23 19.95 17.83
N ASP A 19 -33.38 20.98 17.71
CA ASP A 19 -33.42 22.00 16.67
C ASP A 19 -32.35 21.77 15.60
N ALA A 20 -31.63 20.64 15.65
CA ALA A 20 -30.64 20.32 14.63
C ALA A 20 -31.34 20.08 13.29
N GLU A 21 -31.07 20.94 12.30
CA GLU A 21 -31.62 20.78 10.95
C GLU A 21 -31.40 19.35 10.44
N PRO A 22 -32.41 18.73 9.79
CA PRO A 22 -32.24 17.42 9.18
C PRO A 22 -31.03 17.46 8.26
N ARG A 23 -30.07 16.56 8.50
CA ARG A 23 -28.90 16.45 7.63
C ARG A 23 -29.42 16.26 6.20
N PRO A 24 -29.07 17.14 5.24
CA PRO A 24 -29.53 16.98 3.87
C PRO A 24 -29.20 15.56 3.41
N PRO A 25 -30.12 14.89 2.69
CA PRO A 25 -29.85 13.56 2.19
C PRO A 25 -28.53 13.61 1.44
N GLY A 26 -27.57 12.82 1.92
CA GLY A 26 -26.28 12.74 1.25
C GLY A 26 -26.49 12.34 -0.21
N PRO A 27 -25.57 12.71 -1.11
CA PRO A 27 -25.62 12.21 -2.47
C PRO A 27 -25.77 10.67 -2.43
N PRO A 28 -26.59 10.09 -3.30
CA PRO A 28 -26.88 8.66 -3.26
C PRO A 28 -25.58 7.86 -3.21
N ASP A 29 -25.45 7.00 -2.21
CA ASP A 29 -24.26 6.16 -2.02
C ASP A 29 -24.04 5.33 -3.29
N ARG A 30 -22.92 5.57 -3.97
CA ARG A 30 -22.56 4.77 -5.14
C ARG A 30 -22.35 3.31 -4.68
N PRO A 31 -22.88 2.31 -5.39
CA PRO A 31 -22.62 0.93 -5.04
C PRO A 31 -21.11 0.63 -5.04
N TRP A 32 -20.66 -0.22 -4.11
CA TRP A 32 -19.23 -0.54 -3.94
C TRP A 32 -18.59 -1.11 -5.22
N TYR A 33 -19.35 -1.90 -6.00
CA TYR A 33 -18.85 -2.47 -7.25
C TYR A 33 -18.61 -1.40 -8.33
N VAL A 34 -19.42 -0.33 -8.37
CA VAL A 34 -19.20 0.80 -9.28
C VAL A 34 -17.90 1.52 -8.91
N SER A 35 -17.65 1.68 -7.61
CA SER A 35 -16.38 2.25 -7.11
C SER A 35 -15.18 1.42 -7.53
N LEU A 36 -15.31 0.09 -7.43
CA LEU A 36 -14.26 -0.86 -7.80
C LEU A 36 -13.96 -0.80 -9.30
N VAL A 37 -15.00 -0.84 -10.14
CA VAL A 37 -14.87 -0.76 -11.61
C VAL A 37 -14.27 0.59 -12.02
N LEU A 38 -14.78 1.71 -11.50
CA LEU A 38 -14.23 3.04 -11.78
C LEU A 38 -12.75 3.13 -11.39
N GLY A 39 -12.40 2.60 -10.22
CA GLY A 39 -11.01 2.49 -9.78
C GLY A 39 -10.18 1.74 -10.82
N ALA A 40 -10.56 0.51 -11.17
CA ALA A 40 -9.86 -0.30 -12.16
C ALA A 40 -9.75 0.38 -13.54
N SER A 41 -10.80 1.07 -13.98
CA SER A 41 -10.77 1.87 -15.21
C SER A 41 -9.78 3.03 -15.16
N GLY A 42 -9.61 3.68 -14.00
CA GLY A 42 -8.60 4.72 -13.82
C GLY A 42 -7.17 4.22 -14.02
N TRP A 43 -6.87 3.00 -13.54
CA TRP A 43 -5.58 2.36 -13.78
C TRP A 43 -5.36 2.05 -15.26
N LEU A 44 -6.35 1.44 -15.91
CA LEU A 44 -6.27 1.16 -17.35
C LEU A 44 -6.09 2.45 -18.16
N ALA A 45 -6.84 3.50 -17.83
CA ALA A 45 -6.75 4.79 -18.47
C ALA A 45 -5.37 5.45 -18.28
N SER A 46 -4.71 5.29 -17.11
CA SER A 46 -3.35 5.80 -16.92
C SER A 46 -2.34 5.11 -17.84
N LEU A 47 -2.44 3.79 -18.00
CA LEU A 47 -1.55 3.02 -18.88
C LEU A 47 -1.80 3.37 -20.34
N SER A 48 -3.07 3.43 -20.75
CA SER A 48 -3.45 3.87 -22.09
C SER A 48 -3.01 5.31 -22.36
N GLY A 49 -3.13 6.21 -21.38
CA GLY A 49 -2.67 7.60 -21.50
C GLY A 49 -1.16 7.70 -21.64
N PHE A 50 -0.40 6.95 -20.85
CA PHE A 50 1.05 6.85 -20.98
C PHE A 50 1.47 6.34 -22.37
N VAL A 51 0.91 5.20 -22.80
CA VAL A 51 1.18 4.62 -24.12
C VAL A 51 0.75 5.56 -25.25
N PHE A 52 -0.39 6.22 -25.12
CA PHE A 52 -0.86 7.20 -26.11
C PHE A 52 0.13 8.36 -26.27
N VAL A 53 0.66 8.90 -25.18
CA VAL A 53 1.67 9.98 -25.23
C VAL A 53 2.96 9.49 -25.88
N MET A 54 3.41 8.27 -25.55
CA MET A 54 4.57 7.63 -26.18
C MET A 54 4.40 7.52 -27.70
N LEU A 55 3.25 7.04 -28.16
CA LEU A 55 2.99 6.80 -29.58
C LEU A 55 2.70 8.10 -30.35
N LEU A 56 2.08 9.09 -29.72
CA LEU A 56 1.68 10.32 -30.40
C LEU A 56 2.86 11.27 -30.60
N PHE A 57 3.72 11.39 -29.58
CA PHE A 57 4.79 12.38 -29.57
C PHE A 57 6.16 11.79 -29.87
N GLU A 58 6.32 10.46 -29.83
CA GLU A 58 7.58 9.74 -30.07
C GLU A 58 8.76 10.45 -29.37
N PRO A 59 8.73 10.58 -28.02
CA PRO A 59 9.74 11.32 -27.29
C PRO A 59 11.12 10.66 -27.44
N ASP A 60 12.07 11.40 -28.02
CA ASP A 60 13.41 10.90 -28.32
C ASP A 60 14.47 11.34 -27.29
N SER A 61 14.14 12.26 -26.39
CA SER A 61 15.06 12.77 -25.38
C SER A 61 14.51 12.68 -23.97
N THR A 62 15.40 12.54 -22.99
CA THR A 62 15.08 12.67 -21.55
C THR A 62 14.29 13.95 -21.25
N GLY A 63 14.60 15.04 -21.95
CA GLY A 63 13.90 16.32 -21.83
C GLY A 63 12.43 16.23 -22.19
N ASP A 64 12.10 15.51 -23.27
CA ASP A 64 10.72 15.34 -23.74
C ASP A 64 9.88 14.54 -22.74
N PHE A 65 10.45 13.47 -22.17
CA PHE A 65 9.80 12.71 -21.10
C PHE A 65 9.56 13.57 -19.85
N VAL A 66 10.53 14.41 -19.46
CA VAL A 66 10.39 15.32 -18.31
C VAL A 66 9.29 16.35 -18.56
N VAL A 67 9.29 17.00 -19.72
CA VAL A 67 8.29 18.01 -20.07
C VAL A 67 6.91 17.39 -20.14
N GLY A 68 6.74 16.27 -20.87
CA GLY A 68 5.48 15.54 -20.94
C GLY A 68 4.99 15.08 -19.56
N GLY A 69 5.90 14.54 -18.75
CA GLY A 69 5.61 14.10 -17.38
C GLY A 69 5.09 15.23 -16.49
N LEU A 70 5.77 16.37 -16.48
CA LEU A 70 5.37 17.56 -15.73
C LEU A 70 4.04 18.15 -16.23
N LEU A 71 3.81 18.18 -17.55
CA LEU A 71 2.57 18.67 -18.13
C LEU A 71 1.38 17.80 -17.71
N LEU A 72 1.49 16.48 -17.80
CA LEU A 72 0.40 15.57 -17.39
C LEU A 72 0.17 15.59 -15.88
N LEU A 73 1.25 15.58 -15.09
CA LEU A 73 1.16 15.65 -13.63
C LEU A 73 0.55 16.98 -13.17
N GLY A 74 0.97 18.09 -13.76
CA GLY A 74 0.41 19.43 -13.54
C GLY A 74 -1.06 19.51 -13.98
N SER A 75 -1.43 18.89 -15.09
CA SER A 75 -2.83 18.81 -15.55
C SER A 75 -3.70 18.03 -14.57
N GLY A 76 -3.23 16.88 -14.10
CA GLY A 76 -3.91 16.10 -13.07
C GLY A 76 -4.08 16.87 -11.77
N TYR A 77 -3.03 17.56 -11.31
CA TYR A 77 -3.09 18.44 -10.14
C TYR A 77 -4.11 19.58 -10.33
N GLY A 78 -4.08 20.26 -11.47
CA GLY A 78 -5.00 21.34 -11.81
C GLY A 78 -6.46 20.89 -11.79
N LEU A 79 -6.75 19.69 -12.33
CA LEU A 79 -8.09 19.10 -12.25
C LEU A 79 -8.53 18.82 -10.81
N TYR A 80 -7.62 18.36 -9.95
CA TYR A 80 -7.94 18.16 -8.53
C TYR A 80 -8.16 19.48 -7.78
N VAL A 81 -7.49 20.57 -8.15
CA VAL A 81 -7.67 21.90 -7.55
C VAL A 81 -8.95 22.58 -8.04
N ALA A 82 -9.34 22.35 -9.29
CA ALA A 82 -10.54 22.92 -9.89
C ALA A 82 -11.87 22.41 -9.28
N ASP A 83 -11.79 21.47 -8.33
CA ASP A 83 -12.89 20.96 -7.49
C ASP A 83 -14.19 20.66 -8.26
N ARG A 84 -14.09 19.78 -9.25
CA ARG A 84 -15.27 19.27 -9.96
C ARG A 84 -15.73 17.99 -9.26
N GLU A 85 -16.90 18.05 -8.61
CA GLU A 85 -17.54 16.94 -7.86
C GLU A 85 -17.95 15.72 -8.74
N GLY A 86 -17.32 15.50 -9.89
CA GLY A 86 -17.63 14.43 -10.82
C GLY A 86 -16.61 13.31 -10.80
N ALA A 87 -17.09 12.07 -10.63
CA ALA A 87 -16.26 10.86 -10.70
C ALA A 87 -15.40 10.79 -11.98
N PHE A 88 -15.90 11.28 -13.11
CA PHE A 88 -15.12 11.35 -14.35
C PHE A 88 -13.85 12.21 -14.21
N PHE A 89 -13.97 13.42 -13.67
CA PHE A 89 -12.83 14.33 -13.52
C PHE A 89 -11.83 13.80 -12.50
N GLU A 90 -12.30 13.15 -11.44
CA GLU A 90 -11.41 12.48 -10.48
C GLU A 90 -10.60 11.35 -11.15
N GLN A 91 -11.23 10.51 -11.97
CA GLN A 91 -10.55 9.43 -12.68
C GLN A 91 -9.60 9.96 -13.76
N LEU A 92 -9.99 11.02 -14.48
CA LEU A 92 -9.13 11.67 -15.47
C LEU A 92 -7.91 12.31 -14.81
N ALA A 93 -8.12 13.04 -13.70
CA ALA A 93 -7.04 13.64 -12.93
C ALA A 93 -6.05 12.59 -12.40
N LEU A 94 -6.58 11.46 -11.92
CA LEU A 94 -5.77 10.32 -11.49
C LEU A 94 -4.97 9.74 -12.66
N ALA A 95 -5.63 9.50 -13.79
CA ALA A 95 -5.01 8.92 -14.97
C ALA A 95 -3.85 9.79 -15.49
N LEU A 96 -4.08 11.10 -15.61
CA LEU A 96 -3.06 12.07 -16.03
C LEU A 96 -1.91 12.15 -15.01
N SER A 97 -2.22 12.17 -13.71
CA SER A 97 -1.22 12.18 -12.65
C SER A 97 -0.32 10.93 -12.68
N LEU A 98 -0.91 9.74 -12.84
CA LEU A 98 -0.15 8.50 -12.91
C LEU A 98 0.65 8.38 -14.20
N ALA A 99 0.08 8.74 -15.35
CA ALA A 99 0.81 8.78 -16.62
C ALA A 99 2.00 9.75 -16.54
N GLY A 100 1.80 10.94 -15.97
CA GLY A 100 2.87 11.90 -15.74
C GLY A 100 3.98 11.37 -14.83
N GLN A 101 3.62 10.70 -13.73
CA GLN A 101 4.58 10.04 -12.85
C GLN A 101 5.38 8.95 -13.59
N LEU A 102 4.74 8.11 -14.41
CA LEU A 102 5.42 7.08 -15.19
C LEU A 102 6.42 7.67 -16.18
N LEU A 103 6.09 8.79 -16.86
CA LEU A 103 7.01 9.51 -17.75
C LEU A 103 8.24 10.03 -17.00
N LEU A 104 8.05 10.62 -15.82
CA LEU A 104 9.17 11.13 -15.01
C LEU A 104 10.07 9.99 -14.51
N ILE A 105 9.47 8.87 -14.10
CA ILE A 105 10.22 7.67 -13.68
C ILE A 105 11.01 7.11 -14.87
N TRP A 106 10.39 7.04 -16.06
CA TRP A 106 11.05 6.62 -17.29
C TRP A 106 12.23 7.52 -17.64
N ALA A 107 12.07 8.84 -17.56
CA ALA A 107 13.15 9.80 -17.81
C ALA A 107 14.37 9.58 -16.88
N VAL A 108 14.12 9.29 -15.61
CA VAL A 108 15.20 8.96 -14.65
C VAL A 108 15.84 7.62 -14.99
N GLY A 109 15.04 6.60 -15.32
CA GLY A 109 15.55 5.29 -15.74
C GLY A 109 16.47 5.40 -16.96
N GLU A 110 16.05 6.15 -17.98
CA GLU A 110 16.83 6.37 -19.20
C GLU A 110 18.12 7.15 -18.92
N SER A 111 18.05 8.24 -18.16
CA SER A 111 19.22 9.10 -17.90
C SER A 111 20.27 8.49 -16.97
N THR A 112 19.87 7.54 -16.12
CA THR A 112 20.77 6.90 -15.15
C THR A 112 21.13 5.46 -15.51
N GLU A 113 20.47 4.90 -16.52
CA GLU A 113 20.53 3.47 -16.87
C GLU A 113 20.32 2.55 -15.65
N SER A 114 19.53 3.00 -14.67
CA SER A 114 19.40 2.32 -13.37
C SER A 114 17.94 2.23 -12.92
N ALA A 115 17.41 1.00 -12.90
CA ALA A 115 16.09 0.71 -12.33
C ALA A 115 16.02 1.08 -10.84
N ALA A 116 17.11 0.90 -10.10
CA ALA A 116 17.20 1.28 -8.68
C ALA A 116 17.06 2.79 -8.49
N ALA A 117 17.72 3.60 -9.32
CA ALA A 117 17.60 5.06 -9.29
C ALA A 117 16.17 5.51 -9.65
N ALA A 118 15.57 4.91 -10.68
CA ALA A 118 14.19 5.17 -11.07
C ALA A 118 13.19 4.84 -9.96
N ALA A 119 13.35 3.69 -9.29
CA ALA A 119 12.52 3.29 -8.15
C ALA A 119 12.73 4.22 -6.93
N GLY A 120 13.97 4.61 -6.64
CA GLY A 120 14.28 5.57 -5.58
C GLY A 120 13.64 6.94 -5.84
N PHE A 121 13.73 7.43 -7.08
CA PHE A 121 13.05 8.65 -7.51
C PHE A 121 11.52 8.52 -7.37
N ALA A 122 10.94 7.41 -7.81
CA ALA A 122 9.51 7.15 -7.65
C ALA A 122 9.07 7.20 -6.18
N ALA A 123 9.87 6.62 -5.26
CA ALA A 123 9.58 6.63 -3.83
C ALA A 123 9.57 8.07 -3.26
N LEU A 124 10.56 8.89 -3.64
CA LEU A 124 10.66 10.29 -3.22
C LEU A 124 9.51 11.13 -3.79
N MET A 125 9.25 11.00 -5.09
CA MET A 125 8.17 11.71 -5.78
C MET A 125 6.80 11.36 -5.18
N CYS A 126 6.51 10.07 -5.01
CA CYS A 126 5.24 9.62 -4.42
C CYS A 126 5.12 10.11 -2.97
N SER A 127 6.20 10.10 -2.20
CA SER A 127 6.21 10.66 -0.83
C SER A 127 5.88 12.15 -0.84
N ALA A 128 6.45 12.94 -1.77
CA ALA A 128 6.13 14.35 -1.91
C ALA A 128 4.66 14.58 -2.30
N LEU A 129 4.12 13.74 -3.20
CA LEU A 129 2.73 13.83 -3.65
C LEU A 129 1.69 13.58 -2.56
N VAL A 130 2.03 12.79 -1.52
CA VAL A 130 1.18 12.65 -0.32
C VAL A 130 0.89 14.00 0.34
N PHE A 131 1.86 14.93 0.31
CA PHE A 131 1.72 16.27 0.86
C PHE A 131 1.12 17.26 -0.16
N ALA A 132 1.47 17.13 -1.44
CA ALA A 132 1.10 18.09 -2.47
C ALA A 132 -0.35 17.93 -2.99
N LEU A 133 -0.78 16.71 -3.31
CA LEU A 133 -2.08 16.48 -3.96
C LEU A 133 -3.23 16.91 -3.04
N PRO A 134 -4.32 17.54 -3.50
CA PRO A 134 -5.42 17.91 -2.61
C PRO A 134 -6.43 16.76 -2.39
N ASN A 135 -6.49 15.80 -3.31
CA ASN A 135 -7.45 14.69 -3.28
C ASN A 135 -7.03 13.55 -2.32
N HIS A 136 -7.96 13.08 -1.48
CA HIS A 136 -7.71 12.04 -0.49
C HIS A 136 -7.32 10.68 -1.10
N PHE A 137 -8.01 10.26 -2.16
CA PHE A 137 -7.73 8.99 -2.81
C PHE A 137 -6.35 8.99 -3.48
N ALA A 138 -6.03 10.08 -4.18
CA ALA A 138 -4.72 10.25 -4.81
C ALA A 138 -3.59 10.23 -3.78
N ARG A 139 -3.73 10.89 -2.62
CA ARG A 139 -2.78 10.79 -1.50
C ARG A 139 -2.61 9.36 -0.97
N THR A 140 -3.71 8.61 -0.89
CA THR A 140 -3.69 7.22 -0.42
C THR A 140 -2.88 6.35 -1.37
N LEU A 141 -3.11 6.50 -2.68
CA LEU A 141 -2.35 5.81 -3.71
C LEU A 141 -0.88 6.23 -3.71
N SER A 142 -0.57 7.52 -3.59
CA SER A 142 0.81 8.00 -3.49
C SER A 142 1.54 7.41 -2.28
N ALA A 143 0.90 7.28 -1.11
CA ALA A 143 1.51 6.64 0.05
C ALA A 143 1.76 5.13 -0.18
N LEU A 144 0.82 4.43 -0.83
CA LEU A 144 1.00 3.04 -1.22
C LEU A 144 2.16 2.87 -2.22
N PHE A 145 2.19 3.68 -3.29
CA PHE A 145 3.24 3.63 -4.30
C PHE A 145 4.60 4.05 -3.77
N ALA A 146 4.66 4.99 -2.83
CA ALA A 146 5.91 5.32 -2.15
C ALA A 146 6.50 4.10 -1.43
N CYS A 147 5.68 3.31 -0.74
CA CYS A 147 6.13 2.09 -0.07
C CYS A 147 6.58 1.01 -1.07
N ILE A 148 5.82 0.81 -2.15
CA ILE A 148 6.16 -0.17 -3.20
C ILE A 148 7.47 0.23 -3.89
N ALA A 149 7.60 1.50 -4.27
CA ALA A 149 8.80 2.04 -4.89
C ALA A 149 10.01 1.99 -3.95
N TRP A 150 9.82 2.26 -2.66
CA TRP A 150 10.85 2.07 -1.63
C TRP A 150 11.30 0.61 -1.54
N ALA A 151 10.36 -0.32 -1.48
CA ALA A 151 10.63 -1.75 -1.48
C ALA A 151 11.43 -2.19 -2.71
N LEU A 152 11.08 -1.70 -3.90
CA LEU A 152 11.80 -1.96 -5.14
C LEU A 152 13.19 -1.32 -5.14
N ALA A 153 13.32 -0.07 -4.70
CA ALA A 153 14.61 0.62 -4.63
C ALA A 153 15.58 -0.14 -3.73
N VAL A 154 15.16 -0.50 -2.51
CA VAL A 154 15.98 -1.30 -1.60
C VAL A 154 16.27 -2.66 -2.19
N ARG A 155 15.30 -3.35 -2.79
CA ARG A 155 15.52 -4.66 -3.44
C ARG A 155 16.60 -4.57 -4.51
N LEU A 156 16.44 -3.66 -5.48
CA LEU A 156 17.35 -3.52 -6.61
C LEU A 156 18.76 -3.10 -6.15
N THR A 157 18.87 -2.16 -5.21
CA THR A 157 20.17 -1.74 -4.67
C THR A 157 20.82 -2.81 -3.78
N TRP A 158 20.06 -3.44 -2.88
CA TRP A 158 20.60 -4.39 -1.91
C TRP A 158 21.06 -5.68 -2.57
N TRP A 159 20.34 -6.12 -3.60
CA TRP A 159 20.67 -7.30 -4.37
C TRP A 159 21.51 -7.00 -5.61
N GLY A 160 21.78 -5.74 -5.95
CA GLY A 160 22.51 -5.39 -7.18
C GLY A 160 21.86 -6.00 -8.42
N GLU A 161 20.53 -5.93 -8.50
CA GLU A 161 19.74 -6.34 -9.66
C GLU A 161 19.63 -5.14 -10.61
N ASP A 162 19.99 -5.35 -11.88
CA ASP A 162 19.97 -4.28 -12.88
C ASP A 162 18.58 -4.13 -13.51
N ALA A 163 17.81 -5.22 -13.56
CA ALA A 163 16.45 -5.25 -14.07
C ALA A 163 15.41 -5.72 -13.03
N LEU A 164 14.18 -5.22 -13.15
CA LEU A 164 13.03 -5.66 -12.34
C LEU A 164 12.73 -7.17 -12.48
N TRP A 165 13.15 -7.76 -13.60
CA TRP A 165 12.89 -9.14 -13.98
C TRP A 165 14.04 -10.08 -13.63
N ASP A 166 15.16 -9.57 -13.11
CA ASP A 166 16.27 -10.41 -12.68
C ASP A 166 15.81 -11.29 -11.52
N GLN A 167 16.06 -12.59 -11.66
CA GLN A 167 15.69 -13.60 -10.68
C GLN A 167 16.95 -14.14 -10.05
N ARG A 168 17.02 -14.06 -8.72
CA ARG A 168 18.02 -14.85 -7.99
C ARG A 168 17.56 -16.31 -7.92
N VAL A 169 18.49 -17.22 -7.65
CA VAL A 169 18.18 -18.65 -7.41
C VAL A 169 18.35 -19.02 -5.93
N ALA A 170 19.19 -18.28 -5.20
CA ALA A 170 19.37 -18.44 -3.76
C ALA A 170 19.82 -17.14 -3.11
N VAL A 171 19.31 -16.89 -1.89
CA VAL A 171 19.70 -15.78 -1.04
C VAL A 171 19.94 -16.31 0.39
N PRO A 172 21.06 -15.94 1.06
CA PRO A 172 21.30 -16.33 2.45
C PRO A 172 20.26 -15.72 3.41
N LEU A 173 19.92 -16.43 4.50
CA LEU A 173 18.87 -16.03 5.44
C LEU A 173 19.10 -14.63 6.05
N ALA A 174 20.30 -14.38 6.59
CA ALA A 174 20.60 -13.14 7.28
C ALA A 174 20.40 -11.88 6.42
N PRO A 175 20.98 -11.75 5.21
CA PRO A 175 20.75 -10.60 4.36
C PRO A 175 19.29 -10.50 3.88
N ALA A 176 18.56 -11.61 3.72
CA ALA A 176 17.13 -11.57 3.41
C ALA A 176 16.31 -10.94 4.54
N LEU A 177 16.55 -11.36 5.79
CA LEU A 177 15.88 -10.79 6.96
C LEU A 177 16.23 -9.31 7.15
N VAL A 178 17.49 -8.94 6.94
CA VAL A 178 17.92 -7.54 7.00
C VAL A 178 17.24 -6.71 5.92
N ALA A 179 17.22 -7.18 4.67
CA ALA A 179 16.54 -6.47 3.58
C ALA A 179 15.05 -6.30 3.87
N TRP A 180 14.36 -7.36 4.31
CA TRP A 180 12.95 -7.29 4.69
C TRP A 180 12.72 -6.27 5.81
N ALA A 181 13.57 -6.30 6.84
CA ALA A 181 13.49 -5.38 7.97
C ALA A 181 13.72 -3.92 7.55
N LEU A 182 14.72 -3.65 6.71
CA LEU A 182 15.01 -2.32 6.16
C LEU A 182 13.84 -1.76 5.36
N ILE A 183 13.11 -2.63 4.65
CA ILE A 183 11.96 -2.22 3.84
C ILE A 183 10.74 -1.95 4.74
N TRP A 184 10.34 -2.91 5.57
CA TRP A 184 9.01 -2.92 6.17
C TRP A 184 8.95 -2.41 7.61
N LEU A 185 10.04 -2.44 8.38
CA LEU A 185 10.03 -1.88 9.73
C LEU A 185 9.80 -0.36 9.74
N PRO A 186 10.37 0.46 8.85
CA PRO A 186 10.06 1.89 8.78
C PRO A 186 8.58 2.16 8.51
N VAL A 187 7.96 1.36 7.62
CA VAL A 187 6.52 1.46 7.28
C VAL A 187 5.67 1.09 8.51
N ALA A 188 5.97 -0.04 9.16
CA ALA A 188 5.28 -0.48 10.37
C ALA A 188 5.43 0.52 11.53
N PHE A 189 6.62 1.07 11.71
CA PHE A 189 6.89 2.12 12.69
C PHE A 189 6.09 3.40 12.38
N GLY A 190 6.05 3.83 11.12
CA GLY A 190 5.24 4.97 10.67
C GLY A 190 3.76 4.79 10.98
N VAL A 191 3.20 3.61 10.69
CA VAL A 191 1.82 3.26 11.06
C VAL A 191 1.62 3.32 12.57
N HIS A 192 2.48 2.66 13.35
CA HIS A 192 2.38 2.64 14.81
C HIS A 192 2.40 4.05 15.40
N HIS A 193 3.31 4.90 14.92
CA HIS A 193 3.48 6.28 15.37
C HIS A 193 2.29 7.16 15.00
N LEU A 194 1.75 7.02 13.78
CA LEU A 194 0.56 7.75 13.35
C LEU A 194 -0.67 7.36 14.18
N ILE A 195 -0.88 6.08 14.47
CA ILE A 195 -1.98 5.62 15.35
C ILE A 195 -1.79 6.17 16.77
N GLY A 196 -0.58 6.08 17.33
CA GLY A 196 -0.29 6.60 18.67
C GLY A 196 -0.53 8.10 18.83
N ARG A 197 -0.61 8.85 17.72
CA ARG A 197 -0.88 10.29 17.70
C ARG A 197 -2.24 10.65 17.09
N GLU A 198 -3.14 9.67 16.93
CA GLU A 198 -4.45 9.83 16.28
C GLU A 198 -5.23 11.04 16.77
N ALA A 199 -5.49 11.11 18.08
CA ALA A 199 -6.23 12.21 18.68
C ALA A 199 -5.64 13.60 18.34
N ARG A 200 -4.30 13.70 18.27
CA ARG A 200 -3.61 14.98 18.01
C ARG A 200 -3.77 15.42 16.56
N TRP A 201 -3.53 14.54 15.58
CA TRP A 201 -3.64 14.94 14.19
C TRP A 201 -5.09 15.02 13.72
N MET A 202 -6.02 14.26 14.33
CA MET A 202 -7.46 14.40 14.09
C MET A 202 -7.97 15.80 14.42
N ALA A 203 -7.46 16.40 15.49
CA ALA A 203 -7.83 17.74 15.96
C ALA A 203 -7.23 18.89 15.11
N THR A 204 -6.39 18.60 14.10
CA THR A 204 -5.70 19.61 13.30
C THR A 204 -5.92 19.38 11.80
N LYS A 205 -5.49 20.34 10.97
CA LYS A 205 -5.50 20.20 9.50
C LYS A 205 -4.60 19.04 9.00
N ALA A 206 -3.76 18.47 9.86
CA ALA A 206 -2.92 17.31 9.54
C ALA A 206 -3.75 16.06 9.21
N ASN A 207 -5.01 15.98 9.66
CA ASN A 207 -5.91 14.86 9.32
C ASN A 207 -6.05 14.61 7.81
N ARG A 208 -5.96 15.66 6.99
CA ARG A 208 -6.05 15.59 5.53
C ARG A 208 -4.91 14.79 4.93
N ILE A 209 -3.76 14.71 5.61
CA ILE A 209 -2.55 14.02 5.15
C ILE A 209 -2.38 12.70 5.90
N ALA A 210 -2.50 12.73 7.23
CA ALA A 210 -2.27 11.56 8.07
C ALA A 210 -3.23 10.40 7.76
N ARG A 211 -4.51 10.70 7.50
CA ARG A 211 -5.54 9.67 7.22
C ARG A 211 -5.34 8.93 5.89
N PRO A 212 -5.11 9.61 4.74
CA PRO A 212 -4.79 8.89 3.52
C PRO A 212 -3.42 8.22 3.60
N ALA A 213 -2.43 8.84 4.25
CA ALA A 213 -1.11 8.24 4.44
C ALA A 213 -1.20 6.91 5.19
N ILE A 214 -1.82 6.88 6.38
CA ILE A 214 -1.96 5.64 7.16
C ILE A 214 -2.73 4.56 6.41
N THR A 215 -3.76 4.94 5.63
CA THR A 215 -4.51 4.02 4.79
C THR A 215 -3.57 3.39 3.74
N GLY A 216 -2.77 4.19 3.04
CA GLY A 216 -1.80 3.70 2.06
C GLY A 216 -0.72 2.81 2.68
N LEU A 217 -0.16 3.19 3.83
CA LEU A 217 0.84 2.38 4.56
C LEU A 217 0.26 1.03 5.01
N LEU A 218 -0.97 0.99 5.51
CA LEU A 218 -1.63 -0.26 5.93
C LEU A 218 -1.89 -1.19 4.75
N VAL A 219 -2.35 -0.65 3.61
CA VAL A 219 -2.50 -1.43 2.39
C VAL A 219 -1.13 -1.94 1.92
N ALA A 220 -0.07 -1.12 1.98
CA ALA A 220 1.27 -1.53 1.62
C ALA A 220 1.80 -2.67 2.49
N LEU A 221 1.60 -2.63 3.82
CA LEU A 221 1.96 -3.74 4.73
C LEU A 221 1.15 -5.01 4.47
N SER A 222 -0.07 -4.87 3.95
CA SER A 222 -0.97 -6.00 3.72
C SER A 222 -0.65 -6.77 2.44
N ILE A 223 -0.34 -6.08 1.35
CA ILE A 223 -0.15 -6.69 0.02
C ILE A 223 1.16 -6.31 -0.67
N GLY A 224 1.80 -5.22 -0.25
CA GLY A 224 3.01 -4.69 -0.88
C GLY A 224 4.26 -5.51 -0.60
N THR A 225 4.27 -6.38 0.43
CA THR A 225 5.45 -7.18 0.78
C THR A 225 5.87 -8.19 -0.31
N TRP A 226 5.00 -8.46 -1.28
CA TRP A 226 5.34 -9.18 -2.52
C TRP A 226 6.34 -8.46 -3.40
N THR A 227 6.35 -7.12 -3.43
CA THR A 227 7.22 -6.38 -4.35
C THR A 227 8.68 -6.39 -3.88
N SER A 228 8.90 -6.54 -2.58
CA SER A 228 10.24 -6.69 -1.99
C SER A 228 10.83 -8.10 -2.12
N GLU A 229 10.04 -9.08 -2.59
CA GLU A 229 10.52 -10.45 -2.70
C GLU A 229 11.68 -10.52 -3.71
N PRO A 230 12.84 -11.09 -3.35
CA PRO A 230 14.00 -11.18 -4.22
C PRO A 230 13.82 -12.10 -5.45
N PHE A 231 12.62 -12.62 -5.66
CA PHE A 231 12.31 -13.65 -6.64
C PHE A 231 10.96 -13.35 -7.29
N ALA A 232 10.85 -13.62 -8.59
CA ALA A 232 9.61 -13.45 -9.36
C ALA A 232 8.57 -14.51 -8.97
N ALA A 233 7.95 -14.38 -7.80
CA ALA A 233 7.07 -15.40 -7.25
C ALA A 233 5.65 -15.46 -7.83
N LEU A 234 5.48 -14.96 -9.06
CA LEU A 234 4.26 -15.15 -9.85
C LEU A 234 4.54 -15.84 -11.19
N SER A 235 5.68 -16.53 -11.35
CA SER A 235 5.85 -17.44 -12.48
C SER A 235 5.05 -18.73 -12.25
N PHE A 236 3.72 -18.65 -12.30
CA PHE A 236 2.83 -19.82 -12.34
C PHE A 236 3.21 -20.82 -13.46
N TRP A 237 3.93 -20.33 -14.46
CA TRP A 237 4.19 -21.00 -15.74
C TRP A 237 5.64 -21.44 -15.92
N VAL A 238 6.55 -21.05 -15.03
CA VAL A 238 7.97 -21.45 -15.12
C VAL A 238 8.27 -22.38 -13.96
N PRO A 239 8.52 -23.68 -14.21
CA PRO A 239 8.98 -24.59 -13.18
C PRO A 239 10.38 -24.17 -12.77
N THR A 240 10.48 -23.37 -11.72
CA THR A 240 11.75 -23.04 -11.07
C THR A 240 12.03 -24.14 -10.05
N GLU A 241 13.12 -24.87 -10.25
CA GLU A 241 13.72 -25.66 -9.17
C GLU A 241 14.31 -24.68 -8.15
N VAL A 242 13.43 -24.09 -7.33
CA VAL A 242 13.86 -23.22 -6.24
C VAL A 242 14.55 -24.12 -5.23
N ALA A 243 15.89 -24.06 -5.21
CA ALA A 243 16.71 -24.75 -4.25
C ALA A 243 16.13 -24.54 -2.85
N THR A 244 16.03 -25.61 -2.05
CA THR A 244 15.49 -25.61 -0.68
C THR A 244 16.17 -24.53 0.15
N SER A 245 15.58 -23.35 0.18
CA SER A 245 16.22 -22.15 0.71
C SER A 245 15.28 -21.49 1.69
N TRP A 246 15.87 -20.66 2.54
CA TRP A 246 15.19 -19.88 3.57
C TRP A 246 14.10 -18.92 3.02
N LEU A 247 13.90 -18.92 1.69
CA LEU A 247 12.85 -18.22 0.94
C LEU A 247 11.44 -18.56 1.38
N SER A 248 11.23 -19.76 1.91
CA SER A 248 9.95 -20.15 2.50
C SER A 248 9.51 -19.26 3.69
N LEU A 249 10.42 -18.49 4.30
CA LEU A 249 10.07 -17.55 5.36
C LEU A 249 9.48 -16.24 4.84
N TRP A 250 9.70 -15.87 3.56
CA TRP A 250 9.28 -14.57 3.04
C TRP A 250 7.76 -14.35 3.11
N PRO A 251 6.92 -15.30 2.65
CA PRO A 251 5.48 -15.12 2.79
C PRO A 251 5.04 -15.11 4.25
N LEU A 252 5.76 -15.77 5.16
CA LEU A 252 5.42 -15.76 6.60
C LEU A 252 5.71 -14.40 7.24
N LEU A 253 6.77 -13.73 6.82
CA LEU A 253 7.01 -12.33 7.17
C LEU A 253 5.93 -11.42 6.58
N GLY A 254 5.47 -11.70 5.35
CA GLY A 254 4.32 -11.04 4.74
C GLY A 254 3.02 -11.24 5.54
N VAL A 255 2.73 -12.47 5.99
CA VAL A 255 1.61 -12.77 6.90
C VAL A 255 1.73 -11.94 8.18
N ALA A 256 2.92 -11.88 8.78
CA ALA A 256 3.15 -11.09 10.00
C ALA A 256 2.89 -9.59 9.79
N ALA A 257 3.35 -9.01 8.68
CA ALA A 257 3.08 -7.61 8.32
C ALA A 257 1.59 -7.37 8.08
N ALA A 258 0.90 -8.27 7.37
CA ALA A 258 -0.53 -8.18 7.12
C ALA A 258 -1.35 -8.31 8.41
N LEU A 259 -0.98 -9.20 9.33
CA LEU A 259 -1.63 -9.30 10.65
C LEU A 259 -1.39 -8.06 11.51
N PHE A 260 -0.19 -7.49 11.48
CA PHE A 260 0.10 -6.20 12.11
C PHE A 260 -0.78 -5.09 11.52
N ALA A 261 -0.96 -5.07 10.20
CA ALA A 261 -1.87 -4.14 9.53
C ALA A 261 -3.33 -4.37 9.95
N ALA A 262 -3.78 -5.62 10.09
CA ALA A 262 -5.13 -5.95 10.56
C ALA A 262 -5.38 -5.46 11.99
N LEU A 263 -4.43 -5.68 12.90
CA LEU A 263 -4.52 -5.19 14.29
C LEU A 263 -4.54 -3.65 14.33
N SER A 264 -3.71 -3.01 13.50
CA SER A 264 -3.66 -1.56 13.38
C SER A 264 -4.96 -0.99 12.81
N ALA A 265 -5.53 -1.64 11.79
CA ALA A 265 -6.83 -1.28 11.22
C ALA A 265 -8.00 -1.49 12.20
N TYR A 266 -7.92 -2.51 13.06
CA TYR A 266 -8.87 -2.72 14.15
C TYR A 266 -8.85 -1.57 15.16
N ARG A 267 -7.67 -1.07 15.52
CA ARG A 267 -7.53 0.13 16.39
C ARG A 267 -8.17 1.37 15.77
N LEU A 268 -8.05 1.53 14.46
CA LEU A 268 -8.70 2.60 13.68
C LEU A 268 -10.20 2.35 13.40
N GLN A 269 -10.75 1.21 13.87
CA GLN A 269 -12.13 0.78 13.62
C GLN A 269 -12.53 0.71 12.13
N SER A 270 -11.56 0.52 11.23
CA SER A 270 -11.80 0.48 9.79
C SER A 270 -12.01 -0.95 9.30
N ARG A 271 -13.28 -1.38 9.19
CA ARG A 271 -13.66 -2.73 8.74
C ARG A 271 -13.10 -3.07 7.35
N ALA A 272 -13.08 -2.08 6.44
CA ALA A 272 -12.54 -2.26 5.11
C ALA A 272 -11.04 -2.59 5.14
N LEU A 273 -10.26 -1.87 5.95
CA LEU A 273 -8.83 -2.11 6.08
C LEU A 273 -8.53 -3.43 6.80
N ILE A 274 -9.35 -3.83 7.77
CA ILE A 274 -9.26 -5.18 8.38
C ILE A 274 -9.47 -6.24 7.29
N GLY A 275 -10.49 -6.07 6.44
CA GLY A 275 -10.77 -6.98 5.33
C GLY A 275 -9.61 -7.09 4.33
N VAL A 276 -9.02 -5.95 3.92
CA VAL A 276 -7.84 -5.91 3.03
C VAL A 276 -6.64 -6.61 3.68
N ALA A 277 -6.40 -6.36 4.97
CA ALA A 277 -5.29 -6.97 5.69
C ALA A 277 -5.45 -8.50 5.86
N ILE A 278 -6.67 -8.97 6.15
CA ILE A 278 -6.98 -10.40 6.19
C ILE A 278 -6.80 -11.03 4.81
N ALA A 279 -7.31 -10.40 3.76
CA ALA A 279 -7.15 -10.88 2.39
C ALA A 279 -5.66 -10.96 2.00
N GLY A 280 -4.85 -9.95 2.36
CA GLY A 280 -3.40 -9.96 2.19
C GLY A 280 -2.73 -11.12 2.94
N ALA A 281 -3.07 -11.32 4.22
CA ALA A 281 -2.56 -12.44 4.99
C ALA A 281 -2.90 -13.80 4.37
N LEU A 282 -4.15 -14.00 3.92
CA LEU A 282 -4.57 -15.22 3.23
C LEU A 282 -3.83 -15.42 1.92
N LEU A 283 -3.61 -14.34 1.16
CA LEU A 283 -2.86 -14.37 -0.08
C LEU A 283 -1.40 -14.81 0.14
N HIS A 284 -0.76 -14.35 1.21
CA HIS A 284 0.56 -14.83 1.62
C HIS A 284 0.57 -16.30 2.07
N VAL A 285 -0.48 -16.77 2.75
CA VAL A 285 -0.63 -18.19 3.10
C VAL A 285 -0.79 -19.05 1.85
N VAL A 286 -1.61 -18.61 0.89
CA VAL A 286 -1.78 -19.27 -0.41
C VAL A 286 -0.43 -19.34 -1.14
N HIS A 287 0.32 -18.24 -1.15
CA HIS A 287 1.67 -18.23 -1.71
C HIS A 287 2.57 -19.26 -1.01
N PHE A 288 2.69 -19.20 0.32
CA PHE A 288 3.48 -20.15 1.11
C PHE A 288 3.15 -21.61 0.79
N TYR A 289 1.85 -21.92 0.68
CA TYR A 289 1.40 -23.29 0.57
C TYR A 289 1.43 -23.84 -0.86
N TYR A 290 1.03 -23.03 -1.85
CA TYR A 290 0.81 -23.51 -3.22
C TYR A 290 1.88 -23.06 -4.22
N LEU A 291 2.47 -21.88 -4.05
CA LEU A 291 3.40 -21.32 -5.04
C LEU A 291 4.85 -21.64 -4.73
N LEU A 292 5.20 -21.82 -3.46
CA LEU A 292 6.55 -22.28 -3.09
C LEU A 292 6.69 -23.78 -3.39
N GLY A 293 7.57 -24.12 -4.33
CA GLY A 293 7.96 -25.50 -4.71
C GLY A 293 8.66 -26.31 -3.61
N VAL A 294 8.55 -25.88 -2.35
CA VAL A 294 9.15 -26.53 -1.18
C VAL A 294 8.34 -27.77 -0.80
N ARG A 295 9.03 -28.84 -0.42
CA ARG A 295 8.42 -30.11 0.04
C ARG A 295 7.47 -29.88 1.22
N LEU A 296 6.36 -30.63 1.24
CA LEU A 296 5.32 -30.52 2.28
C LEU A 296 5.88 -30.68 3.70
N VAL A 297 6.82 -31.61 3.89
CA VAL A 297 7.47 -31.88 5.18
C VAL A 297 8.19 -30.64 5.73
N VAL A 298 8.90 -29.89 4.88
CA VAL A 298 9.59 -28.67 5.28
C VAL A 298 8.58 -27.58 5.67
N LYS A 299 7.49 -27.45 4.90
CA LYS A 299 6.39 -26.52 5.24
C LYS A 299 5.80 -26.84 6.62
N SER A 300 5.56 -28.12 6.93
CA SER A 300 5.07 -28.56 8.24
C SER A 300 6.04 -28.23 9.38
N TYR A 301 7.34 -28.45 9.21
CA TYR A 301 8.34 -28.08 10.22
C TYR A 301 8.38 -26.57 10.47
N ILE A 302 8.30 -25.75 9.42
CA ILE A 302 8.27 -24.29 9.56
C ILE A 302 7.00 -23.86 10.31
N MET A 303 5.83 -24.41 9.96
CA MET A 303 4.58 -24.10 10.65
C MET A 303 4.60 -24.50 12.13
N LEU A 304 5.18 -25.66 12.45
CA LEU A 304 5.39 -26.09 13.83
C LEU A 304 6.29 -25.09 14.58
N ALA A 305 7.43 -24.71 14.00
CA ALA A 305 8.37 -23.77 14.61
C ALA A 305 7.72 -22.39 14.85
N VAL A 306 7.01 -21.85 13.86
CA VAL A 306 6.28 -20.58 13.98
C VAL A 306 5.19 -20.69 15.06
N GLY A 307 4.44 -21.79 15.10
CA GLY A 307 3.43 -22.03 16.13
C GLY A 307 4.02 -22.05 17.55
N VAL A 308 5.13 -22.76 17.75
CA VAL A 308 5.84 -22.79 19.04
C VAL A 308 6.31 -21.39 19.44
N LEU A 309 6.93 -20.65 18.52
CA LEU A 309 7.40 -19.28 18.78
C LEU A 309 6.26 -18.34 19.18
N LEU A 310 5.12 -18.41 18.49
CA LEU A 310 3.94 -17.60 18.81
C LEU A 310 3.37 -17.92 20.19
N VAL A 311 3.32 -19.21 20.57
CA VAL A 311 2.88 -19.62 21.91
C VAL A 311 3.83 -19.11 22.99
N LEU A 312 5.15 -19.20 22.77
CA LEU A 312 6.14 -18.68 23.71
C LEU A 312 6.04 -17.15 23.86
N ALA A 313 5.85 -16.43 22.76
CA ALA A 313 5.65 -14.98 22.78
C ALA A 313 4.37 -14.60 23.55
N ALA A 314 3.27 -15.30 23.30
CA ALA A 314 2.00 -15.08 24.00
C ALA A 314 2.14 -15.31 25.51
N ARG A 315 2.83 -16.39 25.92
CA ARG A 315 3.11 -16.66 27.34
C ARG A 315 3.97 -15.58 27.97
N HIS A 316 4.99 -15.09 27.27
CA HIS A 316 5.84 -14.00 27.77
C HIS A 316 5.05 -12.70 27.97
N MET A 317 4.16 -12.36 27.03
CA MET A 317 3.30 -11.17 27.15
C MET A 317 2.30 -11.30 28.31
N ALA A 318 1.66 -12.46 28.48
CA ALA A 318 0.74 -12.70 29.59
C ALA A 318 1.44 -12.50 30.95
N GLY A 319 2.67 -13.04 31.10
CA GLY A 319 3.45 -12.85 32.33
C GLY A 319 3.78 -11.38 32.62
N ARG A 320 4.03 -10.54 31.60
CA ARG A 320 4.27 -9.10 31.83
C ARG A 320 3.03 -8.37 32.34
N LEU A 321 1.86 -8.68 31.81
CA LEU A 321 0.60 -8.07 32.24
C LEU A 321 0.27 -8.41 33.70
N GLU A 322 0.57 -9.64 34.14
CA GLU A 322 0.41 -10.03 35.56
C GLU A 322 1.36 -9.25 36.49
N HIS A 323 2.59 -8.97 36.05
CA HIS A 323 3.54 -8.17 36.82
C HIS A 323 3.16 -6.68 36.88
N GLU A 324 2.52 -6.15 35.84
CA GLU A 324 2.00 -4.77 35.83
C GLU A 324 0.72 -4.64 36.68
N ALA A 325 -0.13 -5.67 36.71
CA ALA A 325 -1.36 -5.66 37.50
C ALA A 325 -1.14 -5.82 39.03
N THR A 326 0.03 -6.29 39.44
CA THR A 326 0.40 -6.50 40.85
C THR A 326 1.21 -5.35 41.47
N ARG A 327 1.53 -4.32 40.67
CA ARG A 327 2.18 -3.08 41.13
C ARG A 327 1.16 -1.96 41.27
#